data_AF-A0A971NXP6-F1
#
_entry.id   AF-A0A971NXP6-F1
#
_cell.length_a   1.000
_cell.length_b   1.000
_cell.length_c   1.000
_cell.angle_alpha   90.00
_cell.angle_beta   90.00
_cell.angle_gamma   90.00
#
_symmetry.space_group_name_H-M   'P 1'
#
loop_
_entity.id
_entity.type
_entity.pdbx_description
1 polymer ?
#
loop_
_entity_poly.entity_id
_entity_poly.type
_entity_poly.pdbx_seq_one_letter_code
_entity_poly.pdbx_strand_id
1 'polypeptide(L)'
;MSDLLRADYYKIKKDIILFIALILVVFFALSTPALYLLLEKLIEDSLDELGGMGFGIAFSGKFVFMSTLSVTNNIGLILPVLMGILVCRDFSTGTVRNKIIAGHSRLQVYLSLLISAVSIGATLFLIYSLLMLALGSLLLGYGSDFNSSELIYILKVLLMGTLMFSAMISIGVFFAAATRSIGITIVL
;
A
#
# COMPACT_ATOMS: atom_id res chain seq x y z
N MET A 1 16.98 -18.72 -11.68
CA MET A 1 15.89 -17.89 -11.10
C MET A 1 16.25 -16.41 -11.05
N SER A 2 17.52 -16.04 -10.81
CA SER A 2 18.01 -14.65 -10.87
C SER A 2 17.62 -13.92 -12.17
N ASP A 3 17.73 -14.60 -13.31
CA ASP A 3 17.45 -13.99 -14.63
C ASP A 3 15.95 -13.70 -14.81
N LEU A 4 15.09 -14.58 -14.28
CA LEU A 4 13.63 -14.39 -14.29
C LEU A 4 13.23 -13.18 -13.44
N LEU A 5 13.76 -13.12 -12.21
CA LEU A 5 13.49 -12.01 -11.30
C LEU A 5 13.98 -10.69 -11.90
N ARG A 6 15.19 -10.67 -12.47
CA ARG A 6 15.74 -9.46 -13.11
C ARG A 6 14.85 -8.99 -14.27
N ALA A 7 14.33 -9.92 -15.09
CA ALA A 7 13.40 -9.60 -16.16
C ALA A 7 12.07 -9.03 -15.62
N ASP A 8 11.51 -9.65 -14.57
CA ASP A 8 10.26 -9.21 -13.96
C ASP A 8 10.40 -7.80 -13.34
N TYR A 9 11.45 -7.54 -12.57
CA TYR A 9 11.72 -6.20 -12.02
C TYR A 9 11.99 -5.16 -13.11
N TYR A 10 12.72 -5.52 -14.17
CA TYR A 10 13.00 -4.59 -15.26
C TYR A 10 11.72 -4.20 -16.00
N LYS A 11 10.85 -5.17 -16.27
CA LYS A 11 9.53 -4.95 -16.87
C LYS A 11 8.69 -4.01 -16.00
N ILE A 12 8.60 -4.29 -14.70
CA ILE A 12 7.75 -3.52 -13.78
C ILE A 12 8.28 -2.10 -13.57
N LYS A 13 9.60 -1.91 -13.47
CA LYS A 13 10.20 -0.57 -13.37
C LYS A 13 9.96 0.31 -14.58
N LYS A 14 9.83 -0.27 -15.78
CA LYS A 14 9.52 0.45 -17.01
C LYS A 14 8.02 0.56 -17.29
N ASP A 15 7.19 -0.07 -16.48
CA ASP A 15 5.77 -0.11 -16.69
C ASP A 15 5.09 1.17 -16.21
N ILE A 16 4.19 1.71 -17.04
CA ILE A 16 3.41 2.89 -16.69
C ILE A 16 2.51 2.63 -15.48
N ILE A 17 2.14 1.38 -15.24
CA ILE A 17 1.32 0.96 -14.10
C ILE A 17 2.00 1.27 -12.76
N LEU A 18 3.33 1.10 -12.66
CA LEU A 18 4.06 1.45 -11.44
C LEU A 18 4.05 2.98 -11.20
N PHE A 19 4.15 3.77 -12.27
CA PHE A 19 4.09 5.21 -12.18
C PHE A 19 2.70 5.71 -11.74
N ILE A 20 1.64 5.14 -12.32
CA ILE A 20 0.25 5.41 -11.91
C ILE A 20 0.03 5.02 -10.46
N ALA A 21 0.54 3.84 -10.05
CA ALA A 21 0.48 3.38 -8.67
C ALA A 21 1.14 4.38 -7.70
N LEU A 22 2.32 4.90 -8.06
CA LEU A 22 3.04 5.84 -7.23
C LEU A 22 2.29 7.17 -7.10
N ILE A 23 1.74 7.69 -8.21
CA ILE A 23 0.90 8.89 -8.18
C ILE A 23 -0.32 8.69 -7.27
N LEU A 24 -1.01 7.55 -7.39
CA LEU A 24 -2.16 7.24 -6.54
C LEU A 24 -1.76 7.15 -5.07
N VAL A 25 -0.67 6.46 -4.75
CA VAL A 25 -0.14 6.35 -3.38
C VAL A 25 0.13 7.73 -2.79
N VAL A 26 0.78 8.63 -3.55
CA VAL A 26 1.06 10.00 -3.11
C VAL A 26 -0.23 10.79 -2.93
N PHE A 27 -1.16 10.71 -3.87
CA PHE A 27 -2.46 11.38 -3.81
C PHE A 27 -3.24 10.97 -2.56
N PHE A 28 -3.33 9.67 -2.29
CA PHE A 28 -4.05 9.16 -1.13
C PHE A 28 -3.34 9.43 0.18
N ALA A 29 -2.01 9.41 0.22
CA ALA A 29 -1.25 9.77 1.41
C ALA A 29 -1.42 11.26 1.78
N LEU A 30 -1.64 12.13 0.79
CA LEU A 30 -1.90 13.56 1.01
C LEU A 30 -3.37 13.82 1.35
N SER A 31 -4.31 13.13 0.70
CA SER A 31 -5.74 13.41 0.86
C SER A 31 -6.23 13.12 2.28
N THR A 32 -5.75 12.06 2.93
CA THR A 32 -6.14 11.68 4.29
C THR A 32 -5.80 12.73 5.36
N PRO A 33 -4.53 13.15 5.58
CA PRO A 33 -4.24 14.19 6.56
C PRO A 33 -4.87 15.52 6.19
N ALA A 34 -5.01 15.85 4.90
CA ALA A 34 -5.71 17.06 4.46
C ALA A 34 -7.21 17.04 4.83
N LEU A 35 -7.88 15.90 4.68
CA LEU A 35 -9.27 15.73 5.09
C LEU A 35 -9.42 15.83 6.62
N TYR A 36 -8.51 15.23 7.39
CA TYR A 36 -8.54 15.36 8.85
C TYR A 36 -8.34 16.81 9.32
N LEU A 37 -7.41 17.55 8.69
CA LEU A 37 -7.24 18.97 8.96
C LEU A 37 -8.46 19.82 8.62
N LEU A 38 -9.09 19.53 7.48
CA LEU A 38 -10.31 20.23 7.08
C LEU A 38 -11.45 19.92 8.05
N LEU A 39 -11.56 18.68 8.51
CA LEU A 39 -12.54 18.28 9.51
C LEU A 39 -12.33 18.99 10.85
N GLU A 40 -11.07 19.08 11.31
CA GLU A 40 -10.71 19.79 12.55
C GLU A 40 -11.13 21.26 12.47
N LYS A 41 -10.81 21.95 11.36
CA LYS A 41 -11.22 23.34 11.15
C LYS A 41 -12.73 23.53 11.07
N LEU A 42 -13.45 22.64 10.38
CA LEU A 42 -14.92 22.73 10.29
C LEU A 42 -15.60 22.48 11.64
N ILE A 43 -15.04 21.62 12.48
CA ILE A 43 -15.55 21.35 13.82
C ILE A 43 -15.28 22.54 14.74
N GLU A 44 -14.09 23.14 14.68
CA GLU A 44 -13.76 24.33 15.46
C GLU A 44 -14.71 25.50 15.14
N ASP A 45 -14.91 25.80 13.85
CA ASP A 45 -15.79 26.89 13.36
C ASP A 45 -17.26 26.69 13.77
N SER A 46 -17.72 25.43 13.85
CA SER A 46 -19.10 25.10 14.27
C SER A 46 -19.30 25.04 15.79
N LEU A 47 -18.24 24.79 16.56
CA LEU A 47 -18.29 24.77 18.03
C LEU A 47 -18.31 26.19 18.63
N ASP A 48 -17.71 27.17 17.95
CA ASP A 48 -17.75 28.58 18.32
C ASP A 48 -19.17 29.18 18.19
N GLU A 49 -20.00 28.68 17.27
CA GLU A 49 -21.40 29.09 17.11
C GLU A 49 -22.38 28.43 18.11
N LEU A 50 -22.04 27.26 18.69
CA LEU A 50 -22.95 26.44 19.50
C LEU A 50 -22.73 26.48 21.02
N GLY A 51 -21.89 27.40 21.52
CA GLY A 51 -21.75 27.62 22.96
C GLY A 51 -20.90 26.56 23.67
N GLY A 52 -19.79 26.15 23.06
CA GLY A 52 -18.61 25.69 23.79
C GLY A 52 -18.81 24.48 24.71
N MET A 53 -19.10 23.32 24.14
CA MET A 53 -18.74 22.04 24.78
C MET A 53 -17.79 21.31 23.83
N GLY A 54 -16.50 21.61 23.97
CA GLY A 54 -15.44 21.10 23.10
C GLY A 54 -15.39 19.58 23.13
N PHE A 55 -15.87 18.94 22.07
CA PHE A 55 -15.62 17.53 21.82
C PHE A 55 -14.18 17.42 21.33
N GLY A 56 -13.24 17.17 22.25
CA GLY A 56 -11.81 17.08 21.98
C GLY A 56 -11.42 15.85 21.15
N ILE A 57 -11.84 15.77 19.89
CA ILE A 57 -11.28 14.82 18.92
C ILE A 57 -10.00 15.43 18.39
N ALA A 58 -8.91 15.28 19.13
CA ALA A 58 -7.60 15.67 18.64
C ALA A 58 -7.15 14.66 17.56
N PHE A 59 -7.26 15.05 16.29
CA PHE A 59 -6.71 14.27 15.19
C PHE A 59 -5.18 14.43 15.18
N SER A 60 -4.48 13.52 15.83
CA SER A 60 -3.00 13.55 15.85
C SER A 60 -2.40 12.89 14.59
N GLY A 61 -1.23 13.37 14.17
CA GLY A 61 -0.43 12.72 13.12
C GLY A 61 -0.09 11.27 13.44
N LYS A 62 0.03 10.89 14.73
CA LYS A 62 0.19 9.50 15.16
C LYS A 62 -1.04 8.64 14.82
N PHE A 63 -2.24 9.19 14.96
CA PHE A 63 -3.47 8.49 14.59
C PHE A 63 -3.52 8.25 13.08
N VAL A 64 -3.18 9.26 12.28
CA VAL A 64 -3.12 9.13 10.81
C VAL A 64 -2.08 8.08 10.41
N PHE A 65 -0.90 8.08 11.04
CA PHE A 65 0.11 7.05 10.81
C PHE A 65 -0.42 5.64 11.14
N MET A 66 -1.06 5.47 12.30
CA MET A 66 -1.66 4.20 12.71
C MET A 66 -2.77 3.72 11.78
N SER A 67 -3.52 4.64 11.18
CA SER A 67 -4.54 4.30 10.18
C SER A 67 -3.97 3.59 8.95
N THR A 68 -2.66 3.72 8.70
CA THR A 68 -1.96 3.03 7.60
C THR A 68 -2.04 1.50 7.71
N LEU A 69 -2.15 0.96 8.93
CA LEU A 69 -2.30 -0.48 9.15
C LEU A 69 -3.70 -1.00 8.83
N SER A 70 -4.70 -0.11 8.77
CA SER A 70 -6.06 -0.55 8.47
C SER A 70 -6.19 -0.97 7.02
N VAL A 71 -6.68 -2.18 6.79
CA VAL A 71 -6.97 -2.71 5.43
C VAL A 71 -8.07 -1.90 4.75
N THR A 72 -8.94 -1.25 5.52
CA THR A 72 -10.00 -0.38 4.97
C THR A 72 -9.49 0.99 4.54
N ASN A 73 -8.23 1.32 4.86
CA ASN A 73 -7.62 2.57 4.40
C ASN A 73 -7.31 2.50 2.90
N ASN A 74 -7.11 3.65 2.28
CA ASN A 74 -6.94 3.80 0.83
C ASN A 74 -5.88 2.86 0.24
N ILE A 75 -4.78 2.60 0.96
CA ILE A 75 -3.75 1.68 0.49
C ILE A 75 -4.22 0.23 0.39
N GLY A 76 -5.10 -0.21 1.29
CA GLY A 76 -5.67 -1.56 1.27
C GLY A 76 -6.64 -1.77 0.12
N LEU A 77 -7.19 -0.70 -0.48
CA LEU A 77 -7.97 -0.77 -1.72
C LEU A 77 -7.07 -0.80 -2.97
N ILE A 78 -5.99 -0.02 -2.97
CA ILE A 78 -5.12 0.15 -4.14
C ILE A 78 -4.22 -1.06 -4.36
N LEU A 79 -3.63 -1.60 -3.28
CA LEU A 79 -2.66 -2.70 -3.38
C LEU A 79 -3.26 -3.95 -4.07
N PRO A 80 -4.45 -4.45 -3.70
CA PRO A 80 -5.06 -5.60 -4.38
C PRO A 80 -5.35 -5.33 -5.86
N VAL A 81 -5.84 -4.14 -6.21
CA VAL A 81 -6.11 -3.75 -7.60
C VAL A 81 -4.82 -3.77 -8.43
N LEU A 82 -3.76 -3.14 -7.93
CA LEU A 82 -2.47 -3.10 -8.61
C LEU A 82 -1.87 -4.49 -8.78
N MET A 83 -1.95 -5.33 -7.74
CA MET A 83 -1.45 -6.70 -7.81
C MET A 83 -2.26 -7.54 -8.79
N GLY A 84 -3.59 -7.45 -8.77
CA GLY A 84 -4.45 -8.10 -9.74
C GLY A 84 -4.04 -7.74 -11.17
N ILE A 85 -3.81 -6.45 -11.47
CA ILE A 85 -3.40 -6.01 -12.79
C ILE A 85 -1.99 -6.53 -13.14
N LEU A 86 -1.00 -6.33 -12.28
CA LEU A 86 0.39 -6.71 -12.55
C LEU A 86 0.56 -8.22 -12.73
N VAL A 87 -0.08 -9.01 -11.86
CA VAL A 87 0.03 -10.47 -11.82
C VAL A 87 -0.84 -11.11 -12.90
N CYS A 88 -2.11 -10.73 -13.03
CA CYS A 88 -3.00 -11.33 -14.03
C CYS A 88 -2.62 -10.95 -15.46
N ARG A 89 -1.93 -9.82 -15.69
CA ARG A 89 -1.43 -9.46 -17.02
C ARG A 89 -0.41 -10.47 -17.55
N ASP A 90 0.42 -11.05 -16.69
CA ASP A 90 1.38 -12.09 -17.10
C ASP A 90 0.69 -13.38 -17.57
N PHE A 91 -0.49 -13.68 -17.00
CA PHE A 91 -1.33 -14.81 -17.40
C PHE A 91 -2.10 -14.51 -18.68
N SER A 92 -2.66 -13.31 -18.85
CA SER A 92 -3.47 -12.96 -20.02
C SER A 92 -2.65 -12.77 -21.29
N THR A 93 -1.44 -12.22 -21.20
CA THR A 93 -0.57 -12.01 -22.38
C THR A 93 0.25 -13.24 -22.78
N GLY A 94 0.05 -14.38 -22.11
CA GLY A 94 0.80 -15.61 -22.38
C GLY A 94 2.27 -15.57 -21.96
N THR A 95 2.71 -14.54 -21.21
CA THR A 95 4.10 -14.40 -20.74
C THR A 95 4.53 -15.61 -19.92
N VAL A 96 3.62 -16.16 -19.08
CA VAL A 96 3.86 -17.39 -18.32
C VAL A 96 4.16 -18.58 -19.24
N ARG A 97 3.44 -18.72 -20.36
CA ARG A 97 3.68 -19.79 -21.34
C ARG A 97 5.03 -19.61 -22.02
N ASN A 98 5.39 -18.39 -22.38
CA ASN A 98 6.69 -18.08 -23.00
C ASN A 98 7.86 -18.39 -22.06
N LYS A 99 7.73 -18.08 -20.76
CA LYS A 99 8.72 -18.43 -19.73
C LYS A 99 8.91 -19.95 -19.60
N ILE A 100 7.83 -20.72 -19.71
CA ILE A 100 7.90 -22.20 -19.69
C ILE A 100 8.55 -22.75 -20.96
N ILE A 101 8.19 -22.23 -22.14
CA ILE A 101 8.80 -22.63 -23.43
C ILE A 101 10.31 -22.34 -23.44
N ALA A 102 10.74 -21.25 -22.81
CA ALA A 102 12.14 -20.89 -22.64
C ALA A 102 12.93 -21.83 -21.69
N GLY A 103 12.29 -22.87 -21.13
CA GLY A 103 12.96 -23.90 -20.33
C GLY A 103 12.82 -23.72 -18.81
N HIS A 104 12.05 -22.74 -18.33
CA HIS A 104 11.84 -22.55 -16.89
C HIS A 104 10.71 -23.42 -16.34
N SER A 105 10.89 -23.95 -15.13
CA SER A 105 9.85 -24.78 -14.50
C SER A 105 8.65 -23.93 -14.04
N ARG A 106 7.46 -24.54 -14.01
CA ARG A 106 6.23 -23.87 -13.58
C ARG A 106 6.34 -23.27 -12.16
N LEU A 107 7.03 -23.98 -11.27
CA LEU A 107 7.28 -23.55 -9.89
C LEU A 107 8.20 -22.32 -9.86
N GLN A 108 9.27 -22.31 -10.66
CA GLN A 108 10.18 -21.16 -10.74
C GLN A 108 9.47 -19.90 -11.28
N VAL A 109 8.56 -20.06 -12.24
CA VAL A 109 7.77 -18.94 -12.76
C VAL A 109 6.83 -18.38 -11.69
N TYR A 110 6.13 -19.25 -10.96
CA TYR A 110 5.24 -18.84 -9.87
C TYR A 110 6.00 -18.12 -8.74
N LEU A 111 7.12 -18.70 -8.28
CA LEU A 111 7.92 -18.07 -7.22
C LEU A 111 8.51 -16.72 -7.65
N SER A 112 8.95 -16.58 -8.91
CA SER A 112 9.41 -15.29 -9.43
C SER A 112 8.31 -14.24 -9.39
N LEU A 113 7.09 -14.62 -9.77
CA LEU A 113 5.92 -13.75 -9.76
C LEU A 113 5.51 -13.36 -8.34
N LEU A 114 5.53 -14.32 -7.40
CA LEU A 114 5.22 -14.07 -5.99
C LEU A 114 6.24 -13.10 -5.37
N ILE A 115 7.55 -13.37 -5.54
CA ILE A 115 8.61 -12.54 -4.95
C ILE A 115 8.58 -11.11 -5.52
N SER A 116 8.37 -10.98 -6.83
CA SER A 116 8.26 -9.66 -7.47
C SER A 116 7.01 -8.90 -6.98
N ALA A 117 5.85 -9.54 -6.92
CA ALA A 117 4.62 -8.92 -6.41
C ALA A 117 4.76 -8.46 -4.95
N VAL A 118 5.25 -9.35 -4.07
CA VAL A 118 5.44 -9.06 -2.64
C VAL A 118 6.44 -7.93 -2.43
N SER A 119 7.58 -7.95 -3.11
CA SER A 119 8.59 -6.89 -2.96
C SER A 119 8.11 -5.52 -3.41
N ILE A 120 7.38 -5.44 -4.52
CA ILE A 120 6.84 -4.18 -5.04
C ILE A 120 5.73 -3.66 -4.13
N GLY A 121 4.80 -4.52 -3.72
CA GLY A 121 3.74 -4.11 -2.80
C GLY A 121 4.27 -3.69 -1.43
N ALA A 122 5.28 -4.39 -0.89
CA ALA A 122 5.96 -3.98 0.33
C ALA A 122 6.65 -2.60 0.17
N THR A 123 7.29 -2.36 -0.98
CA THR A 123 7.92 -1.06 -1.27
C THR A 123 6.89 0.06 -1.35
N LEU A 124 5.76 -0.16 -2.04
CA LEU A 124 4.67 0.81 -2.13
C LEU A 124 4.05 1.11 -0.77
N PHE A 125 3.85 0.08 0.07
CA PHE A 125 3.39 0.25 1.44
C PHE A 125 4.35 1.08 2.29
N LEU A 126 5.66 0.80 2.20
CA LEU A 126 6.68 1.58 2.91
C LEU A 126 6.67 3.04 2.49
N ILE A 127 6.60 3.32 1.18
CA ILE A 127 6.52 4.69 0.67
C ILE A 127 5.27 5.39 1.23
N TYR A 128 4.11 4.76 1.16
CA TYR A 128 2.87 5.32 1.69
C TYR A 128 2.94 5.60 3.19
N SER A 129 3.44 4.65 3.98
CA SER A 129 3.53 4.77 5.43
C SER A 129 4.50 5.88 5.85
N LEU A 130 5.62 6.03 5.14
CA LEU A 130 6.56 7.14 5.35
C LEU A 130 5.95 8.49 4.97
N LEU A 131 5.21 8.57 3.86
CA LEU A 131 4.50 9.78 3.47
C LEU A 131 3.43 10.17 4.49
N MET A 132 2.66 9.19 4.98
CA MET A 132 1.66 9.40 6.03
C MET A 132 2.27 9.89 7.34
N LEU A 133 3.42 9.33 7.74
CA LEU A 133 4.15 9.80 8.91
C LEU A 133 4.62 11.26 8.70
N ALA A 134 5.29 11.54 7.58
CA ALA A 134 5.83 12.87 7.31
C ALA A 134 4.74 13.94 7.17
N LEU A 135 3.72 13.68 6.35
CA LEU A 135 2.62 14.61 6.09
C LEU A 135 1.70 14.72 7.30
N GLY A 136 1.39 13.61 7.98
CA GLY A 136 0.59 13.61 9.20
C GLY A 136 1.25 14.42 10.31
N SER A 137 2.56 14.23 10.54
CA SER A 137 3.31 15.02 11.51
C SER A 137 3.42 16.50 11.13
N LEU A 138 3.59 16.83 9.86
CA LEU A 138 3.73 18.22 9.40
C LEU A 138 2.41 18.99 9.45
N LEU A 139 1.30 18.34 9.12
CA LEU A 139 0.00 18.97 9.01
C LEU A 139 -0.73 19.05 10.35
N LEU A 140 -0.78 17.95 11.11
CA LEU A 140 -1.58 17.83 12.34
C LEU A 140 -0.73 17.90 13.62
N GLY A 141 0.60 17.92 13.49
CA GLY A 141 1.51 17.66 14.59
C GLY A 141 1.51 16.18 15.00
N TYR A 142 2.66 15.67 15.47
CA TYR A 142 2.73 14.27 15.90
C TYR A 142 1.93 14.00 17.18
N GLY A 143 1.67 15.02 18.01
CA GLY A 143 0.80 14.94 19.20
C GLY A 143 1.44 14.28 20.43
N SER A 144 2.70 13.85 20.38
CA SER A 144 3.46 13.37 21.54
C SER A 144 4.94 13.73 21.42
N ASP A 145 5.65 13.78 22.55
CA ASP A 145 7.09 13.99 22.56
C ASP A 145 7.82 12.82 21.87
N PHE A 146 8.80 13.15 21.02
CA PHE A 146 9.62 12.16 20.33
C PHE A 146 10.62 11.53 21.31
N ASN A 147 10.19 10.43 21.93
CA ASN A 147 11.03 9.61 22.82
C ASN A 147 11.51 8.32 22.13
N SER A 148 12.53 7.67 22.68
CA SER A 148 13.09 6.40 22.22
C SER A 148 12.02 5.29 22.10
N SER A 149 11.00 5.32 22.96
CA SER A 149 9.85 4.41 22.90
C SER A 149 8.98 4.59 21.66
N GLU A 150 8.77 5.83 21.21
CA GLU A 150 7.98 6.15 20.02
C GLU A 150 8.72 5.73 18.73
N LEU A 151 10.04 5.87 18.67
CA LEU A 151 10.83 5.35 17.55
C LEU A 151 10.69 3.82 17.41
N ILE A 152 10.75 3.09 18.53
CA ILE A 152 10.53 1.64 18.54
C ILE A 152 9.10 1.31 18.07
N TYR A 153 8.12 2.12 18.46
CA TYR A 153 6.73 1.95 18.05
C TYR A 153 6.54 2.12 16.53
N ILE A 154 7.09 3.20 15.96
CA ILE A 154 7.05 3.46 14.51
C ILE A 154 7.69 2.29 13.74
N LEU A 155 8.84 1.80 14.21
CA LEU A 155 9.54 0.67 13.58
C LEU A 155 8.71 -0.62 13.65
N LYS A 156 8.07 -0.90 14.79
CA LYS A 156 7.16 -2.06 14.94
C LYS A 156 5.98 -1.98 13.98
N VAL A 157 5.36 -0.80 13.85
CA VAL A 157 4.24 -0.57 12.93
C VAL A 157 4.65 -0.81 11.48
N LEU A 158 5.80 -0.28 11.06
CA LEU A 158 6.31 -0.50 9.70
C LEU A 158 6.59 -1.98 9.42
N LEU A 159 7.25 -2.68 10.34
CA LEU A 159 7.56 -4.11 10.18
C LEU A 159 6.30 -4.98 10.17
N MET A 160 5.38 -4.78 11.12
CA MET A 160 4.11 -5.51 11.15
C MET A 160 3.25 -5.22 9.93
N GLY A 161 3.19 -3.95 9.50
CA GLY A 161 2.45 -3.55 8.31
C GLY A 161 2.98 -4.21 7.04
N THR A 162 4.30 -4.18 6.80
CA THR A 162 4.90 -4.85 5.63
C THR A 162 4.64 -6.36 5.63
N LEU A 163 4.73 -7.02 6.78
CA LEU A 163 4.39 -8.45 6.92
C LEU A 163 2.91 -8.73 6.62
N MET A 164 2.01 -7.91 7.14
CA MET A 164 0.57 -8.07 6.92
C MET A 164 0.19 -7.88 5.45
N PHE A 165 0.68 -6.82 4.81
CA PHE A 165 0.39 -6.56 3.40
C PHE A 165 1.06 -7.57 2.46
N SER A 166 2.28 -8.03 2.76
CA SER A 166 2.92 -9.11 1.99
C SER A 166 2.15 -10.44 2.05
N ALA A 167 1.58 -10.78 3.21
CA ALA A 167 0.69 -11.93 3.33
C ALA A 167 -0.57 -11.78 2.47
N MET A 168 -1.21 -10.61 2.50
CA MET A 168 -2.38 -10.29 1.67
C MET A 168 -2.07 -10.39 0.17
N ILE A 169 -0.93 -9.84 -0.27
CA ILE A 169 -0.48 -9.92 -1.66
C ILE A 169 -0.23 -11.37 -2.08
N SER A 170 0.34 -12.19 -1.19
CA SER A 170 0.60 -13.61 -1.48
C SER A 170 -0.70 -14.38 -1.74
N ILE A 171 -1.76 -14.08 -0.97
CA ILE A 171 -3.10 -14.62 -1.19
C ILE A 171 -3.68 -14.12 -2.52
N GLY A 172 -3.53 -12.83 -2.83
CA GLY A 172 -3.95 -12.26 -4.11
C GLY A 172 -3.26 -12.91 -5.32
N VAL A 173 -1.95 -13.19 -5.23
CA VAL A 173 -1.19 -13.92 -6.26
C VAL A 173 -1.69 -15.35 -6.43
N PHE A 174 -2.07 -16.01 -5.34
CA PHE A 174 -2.67 -17.35 -5.40
C PHE A 174 -4.00 -17.33 -6.16
N PHE A 175 -4.90 -16.40 -5.85
CA PHE A 175 -6.15 -16.25 -6.59
C PHE A 175 -5.93 -15.84 -8.05
N ALA A 176 -4.97 -14.95 -8.32
CA ALA A 176 -4.56 -14.59 -9.67
C ALA A 176 -4.14 -15.80 -10.51
N ALA A 177 -3.32 -16.69 -9.91
CA ALA A 177 -2.85 -17.90 -10.55
C ALA A 177 -3.99 -18.92 -10.78
N ALA A 178 -4.98 -18.97 -9.88
CA ALA A 178 -6.13 -19.86 -9.97
C ALA A 178 -7.16 -19.40 -11.01
N THR A 179 -7.57 -18.12 -11.00
CA THR A 179 -8.63 -17.60 -11.86
C THR A 179 -8.14 -17.22 -13.25
N ARG A 180 -6.86 -16.82 -13.38
CA ARG A 180 -6.25 -16.28 -14.61
C ARG A 180 -7.03 -15.12 -15.23
N SER A 181 -7.84 -14.41 -14.44
CA SER A 181 -8.67 -13.30 -14.88
C SER A 181 -8.47 -12.09 -13.98
N ILE A 182 -8.36 -10.90 -14.57
CA ILE A 182 -8.10 -9.68 -13.81
C ILE A 182 -9.29 -9.32 -12.91
N GLY A 183 -10.51 -9.36 -13.45
CA GLY A 183 -11.71 -8.92 -12.74
C GLY A 183 -12.05 -9.75 -11.50
N ILE A 184 -12.04 -11.09 -11.61
CA ILE A 184 -12.41 -11.97 -10.50
C ILE A 184 -11.39 -11.87 -9.36
N THR A 185 -10.10 -11.74 -9.68
CA THR A 185 -9.03 -11.59 -8.68
C THR A 185 -9.08 -10.28 -7.91
N ILE A 186 -9.64 -9.22 -8.48
CA ILE A 186 -9.79 -7.93 -7.76
C ILE A 186 -10.96 -7.99 -6.77
N VAL A 187 -11.99 -8.81 -7.07
CA VAL A 187 -13.20 -8.95 -6.25
C VAL A 187 -12.99 -9.92 -5.08
N LEU A 188 -12.15 -10.95 -5.27
CA LEU A 188 -11.81 -11.96 -4.25
C LEU A 188 -10.67 -11.50 -3.34
#